data_AF-D8QQJ1-F1
#
_entry.id   AF-D8QQJ1-F1
#
_cell.length_a   1.000
_cell.length_b   1.000
_cell.length_c   1.000
_cell.angle_alpha   90.00
_cell.angle_beta   90.00
_cell.angle_gamma   90.00
#
_symmetry.space_group_name_H-M   'P 1'
#
loop_
_entity.id
_entity.type
_entity.pdbx_description
1 polymer ?
#
loop_
_entity_poly.entity_id
_entity_poly.type
_entity_poly.pdbx_seq_one_letter_code
_entity_poly.pdbx_strand_id
1 'polypeptide(L)'
;ELHYLSGQYDMDLIVGDAKMANSFLWNLGSLELDLPEPPEGASKKTPALETDPMAVFKPKAEVAHIFRTPEKRPPTALSYTFLAFTILPFLAFLVGMKLLNINFGNAPTSGLPALSALAFHGGLASILGLYLLFWLKV
;
A
#
# COMPACT_ATOMS: atom_id res chain seq x y z
N GLU A 1 -11.81 -29.70 34.92
CA GLU A 1 -11.14 -29.78 33.61
C GLU A 1 -10.05 -28.71 33.62
N LEU A 2 -8.81 -29.03 33.24
CA LEU A 2 -7.65 -28.12 33.41
C LEU A 2 -7.44 -27.16 32.23
N HIS A 3 -8.36 -27.13 31.26
CA HIS A 3 -8.41 -26.16 30.16
C HIS A 3 -7.08 -25.96 29.39
N TYR A 4 -6.26 -27.01 29.27
CA TYR A 4 -4.95 -26.96 28.58
C TYR A 4 -3.96 -25.94 29.19
N LEU A 5 -4.10 -25.63 30.48
CA LEU A 5 -3.16 -24.80 31.20
C LEU A 5 -1.99 -25.63 31.74
N SER A 6 -0.82 -25.49 31.11
CA SER A 6 0.43 -26.02 31.63
C SER A 6 1.03 -25.08 32.68
N GLY A 7 1.74 -25.64 33.65
CA GLY A 7 2.46 -24.89 34.69
C GLY A 7 2.46 -25.60 36.04
N GLN A 8 2.94 -24.88 37.05
CA GLN A 8 3.04 -25.38 38.42
C GLN A 8 1.69 -25.23 39.17
N TYR A 9 1.20 -26.34 39.71
CA TYR A 9 -0.02 -26.40 40.53
C TYR A 9 0.30 -26.86 41.94
N ASP A 10 -0.18 -26.16 42.95
CA ASP A 10 -0.09 -26.62 44.34
C ASP A 10 -1.25 -27.56 44.67
N MET A 11 -0.93 -28.67 45.35
CA MET A 11 -1.89 -29.66 45.80
C MET A 11 -2.12 -29.51 47.30
N ASP A 12 -3.29 -29.00 47.68
CA ASP A 12 -3.71 -28.90 49.07
C ASP A 12 -4.82 -29.91 49.38
N LEU A 13 -4.64 -30.70 50.44
CA LEU A 13 -5.67 -31.55 51.00
C LEU A 13 -6.40 -30.80 52.11
N ILE A 14 -7.68 -30.53 51.88
CA ILE A 14 -8.56 -29.86 52.85
C ILE A 14 -9.54 -30.89 53.38
N VAL A 15 -9.53 -31.13 54.69
CA VAL A 15 -10.46 -32.06 55.35
C VAL A 15 -11.23 -31.32 56.43
N GLY A 16 -12.56 -31.39 56.34
CA GLY A 16 -13.47 -30.81 57.32
C GLY A 16 -14.86 -31.42 57.22
N ASP A 17 -15.57 -31.43 58.34
CA ASP A 17 -16.95 -31.87 58.47
C ASP A 17 -17.66 -30.98 59.52
N ALA A 18 -18.99 -30.88 59.46
CA ALA A 18 -19.82 -30.02 60.30
C ALA A 18 -19.73 -30.36 61.80
N LYS A 19 -19.33 -31.58 62.17
CA LYS A 19 -19.11 -32.01 63.56
C LYS A 19 -17.63 -32.14 63.96
N MET A 20 -16.70 -31.84 63.04
CA MET A 20 -15.27 -31.94 63.30
C MET A 20 -14.81 -30.71 64.07
N ALA A 21 -14.14 -30.92 65.21
CA ALA A 21 -13.63 -29.81 66.04
C ALA A 21 -12.40 -29.13 65.42
N ASN A 22 -11.57 -29.88 64.68
CA ASN A 22 -10.34 -29.38 64.06
C ASN A 22 -10.31 -29.80 62.57
N SER A 23 -10.75 -28.92 61.67
CA SER A 23 -10.42 -29.06 60.26
C SER A 23 -8.93 -28.81 60.03
N PHE A 24 -8.38 -29.36 58.97
CA PHE A 24 -6.99 -29.12 58.60
C PHE A 24 -6.81 -28.97 57.10
N LEU A 25 -5.80 -28.19 56.75
CA LEU A 25 -5.29 -28.01 55.40
C LEU A 25 -3.85 -28.52 55.41
N TRP A 26 -3.56 -29.44 54.50
CA TRP A 26 -2.22 -29.99 54.34
C TRP A 26 -1.76 -29.80 52.90
N ASN A 27 -0.70 -29.01 52.72
CA ASN A 27 -0.01 -28.91 51.44
C ASN A 27 0.76 -30.21 51.16
N LEU A 28 0.36 -30.92 50.13
CA LEU A 28 0.97 -32.17 49.66
C LEU A 28 2.18 -31.91 48.75
N GLY A 29 2.34 -30.67 48.27
CA GLY A 29 3.44 -30.22 47.41
C GLY A 29 2.95 -29.62 46.09
N SER A 30 3.89 -29.32 45.20
CA SER A 30 3.61 -28.79 43.87
C SER A 30 3.75 -29.86 42.78
N LEU A 31 2.90 -29.82 41.77
CA LEU A 31 2.89 -30.66 40.59
C LEU A 31 3.07 -29.78 39.35
N GLU A 32 4.09 -30.07 38.54
CA GLU A 32 4.24 -29.45 37.23
C GLU A 32 3.39 -30.21 36.21
N LEU A 33 2.44 -29.52 35.58
CA LEU A 33 1.59 -30.09 34.54
C LEU A 33 2.05 -29.61 33.17
N ASP A 34 2.32 -30.57 32.29
CA ASP A 34 2.59 -30.33 30.87
C ASP A 34 1.42 -30.89 30.04
N LEU A 35 0.50 -30.00 29.65
CA LEU A 35 -0.71 -30.31 28.89
C LEU A 35 -0.52 -29.96 27.40
N PRO A 36 -1.19 -30.68 26.47
CA PRO A 36 -1.10 -30.39 25.04
C PRO A 36 -1.74 -29.04 24.69
N GLU A 37 -1.34 -28.46 23.56
CA GLU A 37 -1.94 -27.21 23.09
C GLU A 37 -3.44 -27.40 22.73
N PRO A 38 -4.29 -26.37 22.97
CA PRO A 38 -5.69 -26.42 22.56
C PRO A 38 -5.83 -26.61 21.04
N PRO A 39 -6.77 -27.46 20.56
CA PRO A 39 -7.00 -27.64 19.13
C PRO A 39 -7.47 -26.34 18.44
N GLU A 40 -7.14 -26.18 17.16
CA GLU A 40 -7.53 -25.03 16.34
C GLU A 40 -9.07 -24.87 16.34
N GLY A 41 -9.57 -23.78 16.94
CA GLY A 41 -11.00 -23.50 17.05
C GLY A 41 -11.64 -23.91 18.39
N ALA A 42 -10.93 -24.63 19.26
CA ALA A 42 -11.27 -24.56 20.68
C ALA A 42 -11.14 -23.11 21.10
N SER A 43 -12.15 -22.61 21.81
CA SER A 43 -12.05 -21.30 22.43
C SER A 43 -10.76 -21.32 23.25
N LYS A 44 -9.75 -20.56 22.81
CA LYS A 44 -8.73 -20.02 23.71
C LYS A 44 -9.49 -19.12 24.68
N LYS A 45 -10.33 -19.71 25.53
CA LYS A 45 -10.50 -19.22 26.89
C LYS A 45 -9.13 -19.43 27.46
N THR A 46 -8.20 -18.54 27.15
CA THR A 46 -6.99 -18.40 27.94
C THR A 46 -7.57 -18.05 29.30
N PRO A 47 -7.57 -18.94 30.29
CA PRO A 47 -7.60 -18.49 31.66
C PRO A 47 -6.13 -18.12 31.92
N ALA A 48 -5.54 -17.26 31.08
CA ALA A 48 -4.48 -16.40 31.55
C ALA A 48 -5.22 -15.65 32.63
N LEU A 49 -4.93 -16.07 33.85
CA LEU A 49 -5.74 -15.88 35.02
C LEU A 49 -6.51 -14.56 34.93
N GLU A 50 -7.80 -14.60 35.24
CA GLU A 50 -8.52 -13.41 35.69
C GLU A 50 -7.90 -12.86 37.02
N THR A 51 -6.57 -12.93 37.21
CA THR A 51 -5.84 -12.32 38.31
C THR A 51 -5.85 -10.80 38.22
N ASP A 52 -6.03 -10.26 37.02
CA ASP A 52 -6.11 -8.83 36.82
C ASP A 52 -7.42 -8.47 36.11
N PRO A 53 -8.50 -8.19 36.86
CA PRO A 53 -9.73 -7.61 36.33
C PRO A 53 -9.46 -6.33 35.51
N MET A 54 -8.33 -5.66 35.73
CA MET A 54 -7.93 -4.46 34.98
C MET A 54 -7.27 -4.77 33.64
N ALA A 55 -6.94 -6.02 33.34
CA ALA A 55 -6.38 -6.42 32.04
C ALA A 55 -7.32 -6.11 30.88
N VAL A 56 -8.65 -6.13 31.12
CA VAL A 56 -9.67 -5.75 30.13
C VAL A 56 -9.58 -4.27 29.74
N PHE A 57 -9.08 -3.42 30.64
CA PHE A 57 -8.91 -1.98 30.42
C PHE A 57 -7.52 -1.60 29.89
N LYS A 58 -6.66 -2.58 29.59
CA LYS A 58 -5.35 -2.30 29.00
C LYS A 58 -5.52 -1.81 27.55
N PRO A 59 -4.76 -0.78 27.13
CA PRO A 59 -4.73 -0.36 25.74
C PRO A 59 -4.41 -1.54 24.83
N LYS A 60 -5.19 -1.71 23.76
CA LYS A 60 -4.88 -2.68 22.71
C LYS A 60 -3.67 -2.21 21.90
N ALA A 61 -2.98 -3.15 21.27
CA ALA A 61 -1.91 -2.82 20.34
C ALA A 61 -2.41 -1.88 19.23
N GLU A 62 -1.58 -0.91 18.85
CA GLU A 62 -1.88 0.01 17.77
C GLU A 62 -1.95 -0.75 16.42
N VAL A 63 -2.97 -0.43 15.62
CA VAL A 63 -3.12 -0.98 14.27
C VAL A 63 -2.50 -0.02 13.27
N ALA A 64 -1.33 -0.38 12.74
CA ALA A 64 -0.68 0.36 11.67
C ALA A 64 -1.22 -0.11 10.30
N HIS A 65 -1.80 0.82 9.51
CA HIS A 65 -2.18 0.53 8.13
C HIS A 65 -0.95 0.53 7.22
N ILE A 66 -0.63 -0.62 6.62
CA ILE A 66 0.49 -0.75 5.68
C ILE A 66 0.01 -0.37 4.29
N PHE A 67 0.48 0.77 3.79
CA PHE A 67 0.24 1.18 2.41
C PHE A 67 1.03 0.32 1.43
N ARG A 68 0.50 0.18 0.21
CA ARG A 68 1.22 -0.46 -0.88
C ARG A 68 2.48 0.32 -1.21
N THR A 69 3.56 -0.40 -1.50
CA THR A 69 4.79 0.20 -2.00
C THR A 69 4.56 0.77 -3.41
N PRO A 70 5.11 1.95 -3.73
CA PRO A 70 5.04 2.50 -5.08
C PRO A 70 5.70 1.58 -6.11
N GLU A 71 5.15 1.54 -7.31
CA GLU A 71 5.74 0.78 -8.42
C GLU A 71 7.11 1.33 -8.81
N LYS A 72 8.02 0.43 -9.19
CA LYS A 72 9.36 0.80 -9.65
C LYS A 72 9.28 1.48 -11.02
N ARG A 73 9.85 2.69 -11.12
CA ARG A 73 9.97 3.43 -12.39
C ARG A 73 11.20 2.97 -13.19
N PRO A 74 11.17 3.07 -14.52
CA PRO A 74 12.35 2.79 -15.35
C PRO A 74 13.47 3.80 -15.08
N PRO A 75 14.74 3.42 -15.32
CA PRO A 75 15.86 4.35 -15.26
C PRO A 75 15.68 5.53 -16.22
N THR A 76 15.99 6.74 -15.77
CA THR A 76 15.82 7.97 -16.57
C THR A 76 16.64 7.95 -17.87
N ALA A 77 17.84 7.37 -17.83
CA ALA A 77 18.69 7.22 -19.01
C ALA A 77 17.97 6.46 -20.14
N LEU A 78 17.28 5.36 -19.80
CA LEU A 78 16.53 4.57 -20.77
C LEU A 78 15.39 5.38 -21.39
N SER A 79 14.63 6.11 -20.56
CA SER A 79 13.56 6.99 -21.04
C SER A 79 14.06 8.05 -22.01
N TYR A 80 15.21 8.68 -21.72
CA TYR A 80 15.82 9.68 -22.61
C TYR A 80 16.33 9.09 -23.92
N THR A 81 16.86 7.86 -23.90
CA THR A 81 17.27 7.17 -25.14
C THR A 81 16.08 6.98 -26.08
N PHE A 82 14.94 6.51 -25.56
CA PHE A 82 13.75 6.33 -26.39
C PHE A 82 13.14 7.65 -26.83
N LEU A 83 13.16 8.69 -25.98
CA LEU A 83 12.77 10.04 -26.40
C LEU A 83 13.59 10.54 -27.59
N ALA A 84 14.92 10.34 -27.57
CA ALA A 84 15.78 10.68 -28.69
C ALA A 84 15.43 9.90 -29.96
N PHE A 85 15.14 8.60 -29.84
CA PHE A 85 14.68 7.78 -30.95
C PHE A 85 13.33 8.21 -31.50
N THR A 86 12.41 8.70 -30.67
CA THR A 86 11.12 9.24 -31.13
C THR A 86 11.30 10.55 -31.92
N ILE A 87 12.26 11.40 -31.53
CA ILE A 87 12.55 12.68 -32.21
C ILE A 87 13.32 12.46 -33.52
N LEU A 88 14.13 11.41 -33.62
CA LEU A 88 15.04 11.17 -34.74
C LEU A 88 14.36 11.07 -36.12
N PRO A 89 13.24 10.34 -36.31
CA PRO A 89 12.50 10.34 -37.57
C PRO A 89 11.99 11.73 -37.99
N PHE A 90 11.57 12.55 -37.02
CA PHE A 90 11.13 13.91 -37.30
C PHE A 90 12.29 14.79 -37.79
N LEU A 91 13.47 14.67 -37.17
CA LEU A 91 14.67 15.36 -37.64
C LEU A 91 15.09 14.90 -39.03
N ALA A 92 15.06 13.58 -39.28
CA ALA A 92 15.34 13.01 -40.60
C ALA A 92 14.38 13.54 -41.66
N PHE A 93 13.09 13.68 -41.33
CA PHE A 93 12.10 14.31 -42.21
C PHE A 93 12.46 15.77 -42.52
N LEU A 94 12.82 16.58 -41.53
CA LEU A 94 13.24 17.98 -41.75
C LEU A 94 14.48 18.09 -42.65
N VAL A 95 15.47 17.23 -42.45
CA VAL A 95 16.66 17.15 -43.30
C VAL A 95 16.26 16.73 -44.72
N GLY A 96 15.39 15.73 -44.86
CA GLY A 96 14.86 15.28 -46.15
C GLY A 96 14.16 16.40 -46.92
N MET A 97 13.34 17.22 -46.27
CA MET A 97 12.68 18.36 -46.91
C MET A 97 13.69 19.35 -47.49
N LYS A 98 14.78 19.62 -46.76
CA LYS A 98 15.87 20.49 -47.23
C LYS A 98 16.60 19.88 -48.43
N LEU A 99 16.92 18.58 -48.37
CA LEU A 99 17.61 17.88 -49.46
C LEU A 99 16.77 17.83 -50.74
N LEU A 100 15.45 17.72 -50.61
CA LEU A 100 14.50 17.71 -51.73
C LEU A 100 14.14 19.12 -52.24
N ASN A 101 14.72 20.18 -51.67
CA ASN A 101 14.44 21.58 -52.01
C ASN A 101 12.94 21.94 -51.96
N ILE A 102 12.21 21.37 -50.98
CA ILE A 102 10.82 21.75 -50.73
C ILE A 102 10.78 23.24 -50.38
N ASN A 103 9.97 24.00 -51.11
CA ASN A 103 9.86 25.45 -50.95
C ASN A 103 8.40 25.89 -50.70
N PHE A 104 8.25 27.13 -50.27
CA PHE A 104 6.96 27.79 -50.04
C PHE A 104 6.67 28.87 -51.11
N GLY A 105 7.18 28.71 -52.33
CA GLY A 105 7.11 29.74 -53.37
C GLY A 105 5.69 30.16 -53.77
N ASN A 106 4.71 29.29 -53.55
CA ASN A 106 3.29 29.56 -53.85
C ASN A 106 2.52 30.16 -52.66
N ALA A 107 3.18 30.46 -51.54
CA ALA A 107 2.51 31.03 -50.38
C ALA A 107 2.04 32.46 -50.70
N PRO A 108 0.76 32.80 -50.45
CA PRO A 108 0.28 34.16 -50.64
C PRO A 108 0.95 35.10 -49.63
N THR A 109 1.55 36.19 -50.12
CA THR A 109 2.35 37.11 -49.30
C THR A 109 1.69 38.47 -49.06
N SER A 110 0.62 38.82 -49.78
CA SER A 110 -0.05 40.10 -49.63
C SER A 110 -1.56 40.02 -49.89
N GLY A 111 -2.28 41.05 -49.43
CA GLY A 111 -3.71 41.23 -49.66
C GLY A 111 -4.60 40.20 -48.96
N LEU A 112 -5.81 40.05 -49.48
CA LEU A 112 -6.85 39.18 -48.93
C LEU A 112 -6.45 37.68 -48.87
N PRO A 113 -5.73 37.11 -49.87
CA PRO A 113 -5.28 35.71 -49.81
C PRO A 113 -4.25 35.43 -48.72
N ALA A 114 -3.38 36.39 -48.39
CA ALA A 114 -2.43 36.22 -47.29
C ALA A 114 -3.15 36.24 -45.94
N LEU A 115 -4.13 37.13 -45.78
CA LEU A 115 -4.94 37.20 -44.58
C LEU A 115 -5.73 35.91 -44.34
N SER A 116 -6.34 35.33 -45.38
CA SER A 116 -7.07 34.07 -45.26
C SER A 116 -6.15 32.88 -44.96
N ALA A 117 -4.97 32.82 -45.58
CA ALA A 117 -3.97 31.80 -45.28
C ALA A 117 -3.50 31.87 -43.83
N LEU A 118 -3.24 33.08 -43.31
CA LEU A 118 -2.87 33.29 -41.90
C LEU A 118 -4.01 32.92 -40.95
N ALA A 119 -5.25 33.31 -41.25
CA ALA A 119 -6.40 32.95 -40.44
C ALA A 119 -6.62 31.43 -40.37
N PHE A 120 -6.44 30.72 -41.49
CA PHE A 120 -6.56 29.27 -41.55
C PHE A 120 -5.49 28.56 -40.72
N HIS A 121 -4.20 28.86 -40.96
CA HIS A 121 -3.09 28.23 -40.23
C HIS A 121 -3.08 28.65 -38.75
N GLY A 122 -3.46 29.90 -38.45
CA GLY A 122 -3.64 30.39 -37.10
C GLY A 122 -4.77 29.68 -36.37
N GLY A 123 -5.88 29.38 -37.05
CA GLY A 123 -6.96 28.54 -36.52
C GLY A 123 -6.49 27.13 -36.19
N LEU A 124 -5.75 26.49 -37.10
CA LEU A 124 -5.19 25.16 -36.88
C LEU A 124 -4.19 25.14 -35.71
N ALA A 125 -3.28 26.13 -35.67
CA ALA A 125 -2.32 26.29 -34.58
C ALA A 125 -3.03 26.55 -33.24
N SER A 126 -4.12 27.34 -33.24
CA SER A 126 -4.94 27.58 -32.06
C SER A 126 -5.59 26.30 -31.55
N ILE A 127 -6.14 25.44 -32.42
CA ILE A 127 -6.73 24.15 -32.02
C ILE A 127 -5.66 23.24 -31.38
N LEU A 128 -4.49 23.11 -32.02
CA LEU A 128 -3.39 22.32 -31.46
C LEU A 128 -2.87 22.91 -30.15
N GLY A 129 -2.80 24.24 -30.06
CA GLY A 129 -2.46 24.96 -28.83
C GLY A 129 -3.47 24.71 -27.71
N LEU A 130 -4.77 24.70 -28.02
CA LEU A 130 -5.81 24.38 -27.05
C LEU A 130 -5.68 22.94 -26.54
N TYR A 131 -5.34 21.97 -27.39
CA TYR A 131 -5.04 20.60 -26.92
C TYR A 131 -3.84 20.55 -25.99
N LEU A 132 -2.79 21.33 -26.27
CA LEU A 132 -1.64 21.44 -25.38
C LEU A 132 -2.00 22.08 -24.04
N LEU A 133 -2.75 23.18 -24.05
CA LEU A 133 -3.23 23.85 -22.83
C LEU A 133 -4.13 22.93 -22.01
N PHE A 134 -5.06 22.23 -22.67
CA PHE A 134 -5.88 21.21 -22.04
C PHE A 134 -5.04 20.12 -21.38
N TRP A 135 -4.00 19.61 -22.06
CA TRP A 135 -3.11 18.60 -21.51
C TRP A 135 -2.31 19.13 -20.31
N LEU A 136 -1.83 20.37 -20.39
CA LEU A 136 -1.13 21.07 -19.31
C LEU A 136 -2.07 21.49 -18.17
N LYS A 137 -3.39 21.41 -18.37
CA LYS A 137 -4.43 21.87 -17.45
C LYS A 137 -4.31 23.36 -17.10
N VAL A 138 -4.02 24.17 -18.11
CA VAL A 138 -3.94 25.64 -18.04
C VAL A 138 -5.10 26.26 -18.81
#